data_AF-Q930L1-F1
#
_entry.id   AF-Q930L1-F1
#
_cell.length_a   1.000
_cell.length_b   1.000
_cell.length_c   1.000
_cell.angle_alpha   90.00
_cell.angle_beta   90.00
_cell.angle_gamma   90.00
#
_symmetry.space_group_name_H-M   'P 1'
#
loop_
_entity.id
_entity.type
_entity.pdbx_description
1 polymer ?
#
loop_
_entity_poly.entity_id
_entity_poly.type
_entity_poly.pdbx_seq_one_letter_code
_entity_poly.pdbx_strand_id
1 'polypeptide(L)' 'MAKGLLGGGEMKFYPQDALTQAGGRFSQSDAPFSAHVVTDRELITGQNPASAPAVAQELLKRLK' A
#
# COMPACT_ATOMS: atom_id res chain seq x y z
N MET A 1 -3.65 13.03 -15.81
CA MET A 1 -3.05 11.80 -16.37
C MET A 1 -3.74 10.50 -15.90
N ALA A 2 -4.38 10.43 -14.72
CA ALA A 2 -5.07 9.19 -14.27
C ALA A 2 -6.49 8.94 -14.82
N LYS A 3 -7.17 9.97 -15.35
CA LYS A 3 -8.61 9.90 -15.71
C LYS A 3 -8.95 8.85 -16.77
N GLY A 4 -8.04 8.57 -17.70
CA GLY A 4 -8.23 7.54 -18.73
C GLY A 4 -8.24 6.11 -18.19
N LEU A 5 -7.55 5.85 -17.07
CA LEU A 5 -7.47 4.52 -16.44
C LEU A 5 -8.73 4.18 -15.64
N LEU A 6 -9.56 5.17 -15.33
CA LEU A 6 -10.76 5.00 -14.49
C LEU A 6 -12.03 4.73 -15.31
N GLY A 7 -11.93 4.63 -16.64
CA GLY A 7 -13.09 4.28 -17.49
C GLY A 7 -14.26 5.26 -17.40
N GLY A 8 -13.99 6.55 -17.17
CA GLY A 8 -15.03 7.57 -16.94
C GLY A 8 -15.35 7.83 -15.46
N GLY A 9 -14.77 7.04 -14.54
CA GLY A 9 -14.85 7.27 -13.10
C GLY A 9 -13.90 8.37 -12.59
N GLU A 10 -14.05 8.68 -11.31
CA GLU A 10 -13.23 9.64 -10.58
C GLU A 10 -12.49 8.99 -9.40
N MET A 11 -11.29 9.47 -9.12
CA MET A 11 -10.53 9.06 -7.95
C MET A 11 -10.99 9.88 -6.76
N LYS A 12 -11.66 9.25 -5.80
CA LYS A 12 -12.25 9.94 -4.64
C LYS A 12 -11.21 10.41 -3.62
N PHE A 13 -10.10 9.68 -3.51
CA PHE A 13 -8.96 10.02 -2.66
C PHE A 13 -7.73 9.25 -3.13
N TYR A 14 -6.54 9.80 -2.86
CA TYR A 14 -5.32 9.03 -2.93
C TYR A 14 -5.16 8.21 -1.64
N PRO A 15 -4.64 6.97 -1.71
CA PRO A 15 -4.44 6.15 -0.51
C PRO A 15 -3.62 6.83 0.58
N GLN A 16 -2.56 7.57 0.21
CA GLN A 16 -1.74 8.32 1.17
C GLN A 16 -2.57 9.35 1.95
N ASP A 17 -3.38 10.14 1.25
CA ASP A 17 -4.19 11.20 1.87
C ASP A 17 -5.22 10.59 2.81
N ALA A 18 -5.93 9.55 2.36
CA ALA A 18 -6.92 8.86 3.17
C ALA A 18 -6.31 8.21 4.42
N LEU A 19 -5.15 7.55 4.27
CA LEU A 19 -4.44 6.94 5.40
C LEU A 19 -3.98 8.00 6.41
N THR A 20 -3.39 9.09 5.93
CA THR A 20 -2.89 10.17 6.79
C THR A 20 -4.04 10.89 7.50
N GLN A 21 -5.15 11.16 6.79
CA GLN A 21 -6.35 11.76 7.36
C GLN A 21 -6.99 10.89 8.44
N ALA A 22 -6.93 9.56 8.29
CA ALA A 22 -7.38 8.61 9.30
C ALA A 22 -6.41 8.47 10.51
N GLY A 23 -5.32 9.26 10.56
CA GLY A 23 -4.30 9.19 11.61
C GLY A 23 -3.21 8.15 11.39
N GLY A 24 -3.16 7.52 10.22
CA GLY A 24 -2.14 6.56 9.84
C GLY A 24 -0.79 7.21 9.57
N ARG A 25 0.29 6.50 9.89
CA ARG A 25 1.66 6.89 9.56
C ARG A 25 2.04 6.36 8.18
N PHE A 26 1.93 7.22 7.17
CA PHE A 26 2.30 6.85 5.80
C PHE A 26 3.81 6.72 5.62
N SER A 27 4.24 5.72 4.83
CA SER A 27 5.60 5.58 4.32
C SER A 27 5.57 4.91 2.95
N GLN A 28 6.65 5.06 2.18
CA GLN A 28 6.79 4.54 0.83
C GLN A 28 8.24 4.16 0.53
N SER A 29 8.45 3.38 -0.52
CA SER A 29 9.79 3.15 -1.07
C SER A 29 10.43 4.44 -1.59
N ASP A 30 11.75 4.51 -1.51
CA ASP A 30 12.54 5.64 -2.04
C ASP A 30 12.56 5.67 -3.58
N ALA A 31 12.35 4.51 -4.22
CA ALA A 31 12.41 4.34 -5.66
C ALA A 31 11.04 3.94 -6.24
N PRO A 32 10.57 4.57 -7.34
CA PRO A 32 9.30 4.22 -7.97
C PRO A 32 9.20 2.73 -8.28
N PHE A 33 8.01 2.17 -8.02
CA PHE A 33 7.66 0.75 -8.27
C PHE A 33 8.51 -0.28 -7.49
N SER A 34 9.32 0.14 -6.52
CA SER A 34 10.04 -0.78 -5.64
C SER A 34 9.12 -1.35 -4.57
N ALA A 35 9.41 -2.58 -4.12
CA ALA A 35 8.64 -3.21 -3.05
C ALA A 35 8.80 -2.41 -1.74
N HIS A 36 7.70 -2.24 -1.01
CA HIS A 36 7.69 -1.63 0.32
C HIS A 36 6.62 -2.29 1.17
N VAL A 37 7.01 -2.82 2.34
CA VAL A 37 6.12 -3.49 3.29
C VAL A 37 6.28 -2.86 4.65
N VAL A 38 5.15 -2.56 5.29
CA VAL A 38 5.10 -2.11 6.68
C VAL A 38 4.25 -3.10 7.46
N THR A 39 4.75 -3.50 8.62
CA THR A 39 4.02 -4.32 9.57
C THR A 39 3.91 -3.56 10.89
N ASP A 40 2.68 -3.33 11.36
CA ASP A 40 2.35 -2.77 12.68
C ASP A 40 1.40 -3.74 13.38
N ARG A 41 1.92 -4.45 14.40
CA ARG A 41 1.22 -5.54 15.08
C ARG A 41 0.59 -6.46 14.03
N GLU A 42 -0.73 -6.66 14.00
CA GLU A 42 -1.44 -7.54 13.06
C GLU A 42 -1.64 -6.94 11.66
N LEU A 43 -1.48 -5.62 11.49
CA LEU A 43 -1.68 -4.94 10.21
C LEU A 43 -0.42 -5.05 9.34
N ILE A 44 -0.55 -5.71 8.19
CA ILE A 44 0.48 -5.83 7.16
C ILE A 44 0.01 -5.06 5.91
N THR A 45 0.82 -4.14 5.41
CA THR A 45 0.53 -3.35 4.21
C THR A 45 1.65 -3.47 3.18
N GLY A 46 1.31 -3.42 1.89
CA GLY A 46 2.26 -3.36 0.78
C GLY A 46 1.91 -2.21 -0.16
N GLN A 47 2.91 -1.45 -0.61
CA GLN A 47 2.67 -0.22 -1.38
C GLN A 47 2.12 -0.49 -2.80
N ASN A 48 2.59 -1.55 -3.45
CA ASN A 48 2.38 -1.78 -4.89
C ASN A 48 2.48 -3.27 -5.25
N PRO A 49 2.23 -3.67 -6.53
CA PRO A 49 2.30 -5.06 -6.94
C PRO A 49 3.64 -5.76 -6.66
N ALA A 50 4.77 -5.05 -6.73
CA ALA A 50 6.09 -5.62 -6.41
C ALA A 50 6.22 -6.03 -4.94
N SER A 51 5.37 -5.49 -4.06
CA SER A 51 5.36 -5.79 -2.62
C SER A 51 4.63 -7.10 -2.28
N ALA A 52 3.83 -7.66 -3.20
CA ALA A 52 2.95 -8.79 -2.91
C ALA A 52 3.68 -10.04 -2.37
N PRO A 53 4.83 -10.49 -2.91
CA PRO A 53 5.54 -11.64 -2.36
C PRO A 53 6.02 -11.41 -0.92
N ALA A 54 6.48 -10.21 -0.60
CA ALA A 54 6.97 -9.86 0.74
C ALA A 54 5.81 -9.79 1.76
N VAL A 55 4.64 -9.25 1.37
CA VAL A 55 3.43 -9.28 2.19
C VAL A 55 3.03 -10.73 2.52
N ALA A 56 3.05 -11.63 1.53
CA ALA A 56 2.72 -13.04 1.74
C ALA A 56 3.71 -13.71 2.72
N GLN A 57 5.00 -13.40 2.62
CA GLN A 57 6.01 -13.91 3.55
C GLN A 57 5.76 -13.42 4.98
N GLU A 58 5.45 -12.14 5.19
CA GLU A 58 5.12 -11.62 6.53
C GLU A 58 3.85 -12.25 7.11
N LEU A 59 2.84 -12.48 6.28
CA LEU A 59 1.62 -13.17 6.70
C LEU A 59 1.93 -14.61 7.17
N LEU A 60 2.71 -15.37 6.39
CA LEU A 60 3.07 -16.75 6.74
C LEU A 60 3.88 -16.84 8.04
N LYS A 61 4.71 -15.83 8.36
CA LYS A 61 5.45 -15.78 9.64
C LYS A 61 4.52 -15.67 10.86
N ARG A 62 3.31 -15.13 10.68
CA ARG A 62 2.34 -14.89 11.77
C ARG A 62 1.40 -16.07 12.04
N LEU A 63 1.37 -17.04 11.14
CA LEU A 63 0.54 -18.23 11.24
C LEU A 63 1.28 -19.43 11.86
N LYS A 64 2.49 -19.21 12.35
CA LYS A 64 3.28 -20.18 13.13
C LYS A 64 3.04 -19.97 14.61
#